data_AF-A0A5C5BBG1-F1
#
_entry.id   AF-A0A5C5BBG1-F1
#
_cell.length_a   1.000
_cell.length_b   1.000
_cell.length_c   1.000
_cell.angle_alpha   90.00
_cell.angle_beta   90.00
_cell.angle_gamma   90.00
#
_symmetry.space_group_name_H-M   'P 1'
#
loop_
_entity.id
_entity.type
_entity.pdbx_description
1 polymer ?
#
loop_
_entity_poly.entity_id
_entity_poly.type
_entity_poly.pdbx_seq_one_letter_code
_entity_poly.pdbx_strand_id
1 'polypeptide(L)'
;MTEGTWNLHADPVALDRAAAAWASAGQAFDTAAEAYRLAGQDARSEWEGAAAESFDAVRRTLLEGLDTASETAAGVAAAMQSAAGAVRSAQGQLDASWASVMSLPRTYGPYGSITFTTETEEELARARAAVDTAADVRSSLAGTLLGYSATVRSAIAVWRSLVADWGPVADGATAPFDVPVGPGDGTQRVGVVVVGGQVIFSGGDGNERITVTIDPDTGEQIVTVTTYTYVDNAVVESDPVTYRLPAGKHLVIRGGGGEDIITLPTDSTIAFTVTGGSGRDRISSGGGEDRIFGLGGDDEVTAGGGADYVSGGAGHDYLDAQAGDDTVFGGAGNDTLYGLDGDDALSGGTGRDYLEGGEGDDALDGGQGDDILSGGRGDDALDGGLGDDRAYGGHGRDVSIGGTGTDTSIDDARAEGSTNEVNTTVELPPDLEHITIEGSPEFVARVRADLDLLGSSPAGSALLANLEQRYEESGFLGMGKSSLVIREWEPPSDQPFGQNSTASNGGLFQGNVDTVRYLPSIDDFRGAPPVVVLQHELAHVYDYANGTFVGDPYTGSDTRDTPRPGYPDVSVGERQASGLPIDHDGNPATPEIIDPDHPIDVTENGLREEMGLPTRESYR
;
A
#
# COMPACT_ATOMS: atom_id res chain seq x y z
N MET A 1 32.56 18.65 -8.94
CA MET A 1 33.22 19.00 -7.67
C MET A 1 33.94 20.34 -7.83
N THR A 2 33.23 21.45 -7.64
CA THR A 2 33.78 22.81 -7.61
C THR A 2 34.40 23.08 -6.23
N GLU A 3 35.48 23.87 -6.19
CA GLU A 3 36.20 24.28 -4.98
C GLU A 3 35.23 24.73 -3.89
N GLY A 4 35.14 23.97 -2.80
CA GLY A 4 34.16 24.31 -1.77
C GLY A 4 34.58 25.58 -1.03
N THR A 5 33.63 26.49 -0.98
CA THR A 5 33.62 27.65 -0.11
C THR A 5 32.75 27.28 1.08
N TRP A 6 33.32 27.30 2.29
CA TRP A 6 32.52 27.19 3.51
C TRP A 6 31.80 28.53 3.71
N ASN A 7 30.47 28.49 3.72
CA ASN A 7 29.69 29.64 4.13
C ASN A 7 29.73 29.72 5.67
N LEU A 8 30.49 30.65 6.23
CA LEU A 8 30.53 30.89 7.68
C LEU A 8 29.24 31.52 8.23
N HIS A 9 28.25 31.79 7.38
CA HIS A 9 26.86 32.05 7.77
C HIS A 9 25.99 30.78 7.80
N ALA A 10 26.53 29.60 7.47
CA ALA A 10 25.81 28.35 7.71
C ALA A 10 25.60 28.22 9.21
N ASP A 11 24.33 28.09 9.58
CA ASP A 11 23.85 27.96 10.94
C ASP A 11 24.68 26.89 11.69
N PRO A 12 25.51 27.25 12.69
CA PRO A 12 26.28 26.28 13.46
C PRO A 12 25.37 25.24 14.13
N VAL A 13 24.11 25.61 14.41
CA VAL A 13 23.07 24.72 14.91
C VAL A 13 22.74 23.65 13.87
N ALA A 14 22.96 23.86 12.57
CA ALA A 14 22.74 22.84 11.53
C ALA A 14 23.77 21.70 11.59
N LEU A 15 25.05 21.97 11.93
CA LEU A 15 26.05 20.91 12.09
C LEU A 15 25.82 20.10 13.37
N ASP A 16 25.43 20.77 14.45
CA ASP A 16 25.03 20.09 15.69
C ASP A 16 23.75 19.28 15.50
N ARG A 17 22.75 19.82 14.78
CA ARG A 17 21.53 19.08 14.39
C ARG A 17 21.87 17.88 13.51
N ALA A 18 22.74 18.03 12.52
CA ALA A 18 23.17 16.92 11.67
C ALA A 18 23.90 15.82 12.48
N ALA A 19 24.81 16.22 13.36
CA ALA A 19 25.52 15.28 14.22
C ALA A 19 24.60 14.61 15.25
N ALA A 20 23.54 15.30 15.71
CA ALA A 20 22.51 14.72 16.57
C ALA A 20 21.62 13.73 15.79
N ALA A 21 21.19 14.09 14.58
CA ALA A 21 20.40 13.22 13.71
C ALA A 21 21.16 11.94 13.35
N TRP A 22 22.45 12.04 12.97
CA TRP A 22 23.27 10.85 12.70
C TRP A 22 23.53 10.00 13.94
N ALA A 23 23.65 10.61 15.12
CA ALA A 23 23.75 9.86 16.37
C ALA A 23 22.43 9.14 16.69
N SER A 24 21.29 9.78 16.46
CA SER A 24 19.96 9.18 16.61
C SER A 24 19.75 8.00 15.66
N ALA A 25 20.09 8.17 14.38
CA ALA A 25 20.06 7.08 13.41
C ALA A 25 20.99 5.94 13.84
N GLY A 26 22.20 6.25 14.31
CA GLY A 26 23.11 5.25 14.85
C GLY A 26 22.56 4.49 16.07
N GLN A 27 21.75 5.13 16.92
CA GLN A 27 21.06 4.45 18.03
C GLN A 27 19.94 3.55 17.54
N ALA A 28 19.17 3.99 16.55
CA ALA A 28 18.13 3.16 15.93
C ALA A 28 18.73 1.87 15.33
N PHE A 29 19.88 1.97 14.65
CA PHE A 29 20.58 0.80 14.13
C PHE A 29 21.15 -0.13 15.22
N ASP A 30 21.60 0.41 16.36
CA ASP A 30 22.00 -0.43 17.51
C ASP A 30 20.79 -1.20 18.08
N THR A 31 19.63 -0.53 18.20
CA THR A 31 18.38 -1.17 18.62
C THR A 31 17.96 -2.26 17.63
N ALA A 32 18.04 -1.98 16.32
CA ALA A 32 17.74 -2.97 15.28
C ALA A 32 18.70 -4.17 15.35
N ALA A 33 20.00 -3.93 15.52
CA ALA A 33 20.99 -5.00 15.66
C ALA A 33 20.68 -5.93 16.84
N GLU A 34 20.27 -5.37 17.96
CA GLU A 34 19.84 -6.14 19.13
C GLU A 34 18.54 -6.91 18.88
N ALA A 35 17.58 -6.31 18.17
CA ALA A 35 16.33 -6.98 17.81
C ALA A 35 16.58 -8.23 16.95
N TYR A 36 17.41 -8.15 15.90
CA TYR A 36 17.79 -9.31 15.09
C TYR A 36 18.49 -10.40 15.91
N ARG A 37 19.38 -10.00 16.81
CA ARG A 37 20.10 -10.91 17.71
C ARG A 37 19.15 -11.63 18.67
N LEU A 38 18.12 -10.95 19.17
CA LEU A 38 17.10 -11.54 20.03
C LEU A 38 16.20 -12.48 19.23
N ALA A 39 15.77 -12.11 18.03
CA ALA A 39 14.99 -12.96 17.14
C ALA A 39 15.71 -14.30 16.86
N GLY A 40 17.03 -14.27 16.64
CA GLY A 40 17.83 -15.48 16.48
C GLY A 40 17.89 -16.38 17.74
N GLN A 41 17.73 -15.81 18.94
CA GLN A 41 17.71 -16.60 20.19
C GLN A 41 16.40 -17.34 20.43
N ASP A 42 15.30 -16.81 19.88
CA ASP A 42 13.94 -17.36 20.01
C ASP A 42 13.64 -18.44 18.96
N ALA A 43 14.40 -18.49 17.87
CA ALA A 43 14.36 -19.54 16.85
C ALA A 43 14.98 -20.88 17.33
N ARG A 44 14.57 -21.40 18.49
CA ARG A 44 14.93 -22.74 19.00
C ARG A 44 13.84 -23.75 18.62
N SER A 45 14.22 -24.99 18.30
CA SER A 45 13.24 -26.04 17.98
C SER A 45 13.46 -27.32 18.75
N GLU A 46 12.34 -27.88 19.21
CA GLU A 46 12.19 -29.26 19.68
C GLU A 46 11.35 -30.09 18.66
N TRP A 47 11.41 -29.77 17.36
CA TRP A 47 10.54 -30.43 16.38
C TRP A 47 11.00 -31.88 16.11
N GLU A 48 10.17 -32.85 16.50
CA GLU A 48 10.29 -34.27 16.14
C GLU A 48 9.27 -34.62 15.05
N GLY A 49 9.68 -35.38 14.02
CA GLY A 49 8.77 -35.86 12.96
C GLY A 49 9.37 -35.86 11.57
N ALA A 50 8.55 -36.17 10.55
CA ALA A 50 9.00 -36.33 9.16
C ALA A 50 9.52 -35.03 8.50
N ALA A 51 9.14 -33.85 9.00
CA ALA A 51 9.65 -32.54 8.54
C ALA A 51 10.77 -31.96 9.41
N ALA A 52 11.22 -32.65 10.46
CA ALA A 52 12.21 -32.11 11.39
C ALA A 52 13.53 -31.73 10.69
N GLU A 53 13.98 -32.52 9.72
CA GLU A 53 15.21 -32.23 8.97
C GLU A 53 15.07 -31.02 8.02
N SER A 54 13.92 -30.88 7.35
CA SER A 54 13.62 -29.76 6.45
C SER A 54 13.55 -28.44 7.24
N PHE A 55 12.82 -28.45 8.34
CA PHE A 55 12.74 -27.29 9.22
C PHE A 55 14.09 -26.92 9.86
N ASP A 56 14.87 -27.90 10.31
CA ASP A 56 16.20 -27.63 10.88
C ASP A 56 17.14 -26.99 9.84
N ALA A 57 16.99 -27.32 8.55
CA ALA A 57 17.75 -26.70 7.46
C ALA A 57 17.36 -25.24 7.22
N VAL A 58 16.05 -24.96 7.15
CA VAL A 58 15.53 -23.59 6.98
C VAL A 58 15.91 -22.74 8.19
N ARG A 59 15.71 -23.25 9.41
CA ARG A 59 16.08 -22.58 10.66
C ARG A 59 17.56 -22.19 10.68
N ARG A 60 18.45 -23.08 10.24
CA ARG A 60 19.90 -22.77 10.15
C ARG A 60 20.17 -21.61 9.21
N THR A 61 19.54 -21.62 8.04
CA THR A 61 19.66 -20.53 7.06
C THR A 61 19.12 -19.21 7.62
N LEU A 62 17.98 -19.25 8.34
CA LEU A 62 17.37 -18.07 8.97
C LEU A 62 18.27 -17.48 10.04
N LEU A 63 18.85 -18.33 10.90
CA LEU A 63 19.79 -17.90 11.92
C LEU A 63 21.03 -17.23 11.31
N GLU A 64 21.57 -17.78 10.22
CA GLU A 64 22.68 -17.18 9.49
C GLU A 64 22.31 -15.81 8.89
N GLY A 65 21.08 -15.67 8.38
CA GLY A 65 20.54 -14.40 7.89
C GLY A 65 20.39 -13.35 9.00
N LEU A 66 19.78 -13.73 10.14
CA LEU A 66 19.58 -12.85 11.30
C LEU A 66 20.90 -12.41 11.94
N ASP A 67 21.89 -13.30 12.01
CA ASP A 67 23.24 -12.93 12.47
C ASP A 67 23.88 -11.93 11.51
N THR A 68 23.77 -12.15 10.20
CA THR A 68 24.30 -11.22 9.17
C THR A 68 23.62 -9.84 9.24
N ALA A 69 22.30 -9.83 9.42
CA ALA A 69 21.48 -8.64 9.65
C ALA A 69 21.94 -7.86 10.88
N SER A 70 22.09 -8.54 12.02
CA SER A 70 22.54 -7.97 13.29
C SER A 70 23.93 -7.35 13.16
N GLU A 71 24.89 -8.07 12.60
CA GLU A 71 26.26 -7.58 12.41
C GLU A 71 26.32 -6.38 11.46
N THR A 72 25.50 -6.39 10.40
CA THR A 72 25.42 -5.30 9.43
C THR A 72 24.84 -4.05 10.06
N ALA A 73 23.72 -4.17 10.80
CA ALA A 73 23.12 -3.06 11.53
C ALA A 73 24.09 -2.45 12.56
N ALA A 74 24.78 -3.28 13.34
CA ALA A 74 25.80 -2.81 14.29
C ALA A 74 26.96 -2.09 13.57
N GLY A 75 27.36 -2.55 12.39
CA GLY A 75 28.36 -1.89 11.56
C GLY A 75 27.93 -0.49 11.09
N VAL A 76 26.67 -0.34 10.67
CA VAL A 76 26.08 0.95 10.29
C VAL A 76 25.95 1.87 11.51
N ALA A 77 25.47 1.35 12.64
CA ALA A 77 25.39 2.09 13.90
C ALA A 77 26.74 2.70 14.27
N ALA A 78 27.80 1.88 14.27
CA ALA A 78 29.15 2.32 14.55
C ALA A 78 29.66 3.38 13.55
N ALA A 79 29.35 3.23 12.26
CA ALA A 79 29.73 4.19 11.22
C ALA A 79 29.01 5.54 11.42
N MET A 80 27.71 5.54 11.71
CA MET A 80 26.91 6.75 11.93
C MET A 80 27.33 7.49 13.20
N GLN A 81 27.53 6.76 14.31
CA GLN A 81 28.02 7.33 15.56
C GLN A 81 29.44 7.92 15.39
N SER A 82 30.29 7.24 14.63
CA SER A 82 31.64 7.72 14.32
C SER A 82 31.64 8.94 13.39
N ALA A 83 30.73 8.99 12.41
CA ALA A 83 30.52 10.15 11.54
C ALA A 83 30.09 11.38 12.36
N ALA A 84 29.11 11.20 13.26
CA ALA A 84 28.68 12.24 14.19
C ALA A 84 29.83 12.73 15.09
N GLY A 85 30.65 11.80 15.60
CA GLY A 85 31.86 12.13 16.37
C GLY A 85 32.90 12.91 15.56
N ALA A 86 33.12 12.51 14.30
CA ALA A 86 34.06 13.17 13.39
C ALA A 86 33.63 14.61 13.08
N VAL A 87 32.34 14.85 12.82
CA VAL A 87 31.79 16.19 12.59
C VAL A 87 31.96 17.08 13.83
N ARG A 88 31.61 16.58 15.04
CA ARG A 88 31.80 17.32 16.29
C ARG A 88 33.28 17.63 16.56
N SER A 89 34.18 16.68 16.31
CA SER A 89 35.62 16.87 16.45
C SER A 89 36.15 17.92 15.49
N ALA A 90 35.73 17.88 14.22
CA ALA A 90 36.08 18.87 13.21
C ALA A 90 35.57 20.27 13.59
N GLN A 91 34.33 20.38 14.08
CA GLN A 91 33.77 21.63 14.59
C GLN A 91 34.64 22.20 15.73
N GLY A 92 34.99 21.38 16.73
CA GLY A 92 35.83 21.82 17.84
C GLY A 92 37.23 22.29 17.39
N GLN A 93 37.82 21.64 16.38
CA GLN A 93 39.10 22.07 15.79
C GLN A 93 38.97 23.40 15.03
N LEU A 94 37.86 23.60 14.31
CA LEU A 94 37.56 24.86 13.62
C LEU A 94 37.30 26.00 14.61
N ASP A 95 36.57 25.75 15.69
CA ASP A 95 36.31 26.73 16.75
C ASP A 95 37.62 27.17 17.43
N ALA A 96 38.51 26.22 17.74
CA ALA A 96 39.83 26.50 18.29
C ALA A 96 40.70 27.30 17.30
N SER A 97 40.68 26.93 16.01
CA SER A 97 41.37 27.66 14.95
C SER A 97 40.84 29.10 14.84
N TRP A 98 39.52 29.28 14.83
CA TRP A 98 38.86 30.59 14.78
C TRP A 98 39.19 31.46 15.99
N ALA A 99 39.16 30.89 17.20
CA ALA A 99 39.53 31.59 18.43
C ALA A 99 40.97 32.13 18.40
N SER A 100 41.89 31.47 17.68
CA SER A 100 43.28 31.93 17.54
C SER A 100 43.42 33.22 16.73
N VAL A 101 42.48 33.49 15.82
CA VAL A 101 42.48 34.64 14.89
C VAL A 101 41.37 35.66 15.15
N MET A 102 40.46 35.40 16.10
CA MET A 102 39.32 36.30 16.41
C MET A 102 39.75 37.70 16.87
N SER A 103 40.98 37.85 17.33
CA SER A 103 41.54 39.15 17.76
C SER A 103 42.08 39.98 16.60
N LEU A 104 42.29 39.37 15.42
CA LEU A 104 42.83 40.06 14.25
C LEU A 104 41.73 40.91 13.58
N PRO A 105 42.07 42.14 13.11
CA PRO A 105 41.16 42.94 12.28
C PRO A 105 40.75 42.16 11.02
N ARG A 106 39.46 42.23 10.66
CA ARG A 106 38.91 41.42 9.56
C ARG A 106 37.78 42.14 8.82
N THR A 107 37.62 41.79 7.54
CA THR A 107 36.50 42.22 6.71
C THR A 107 35.82 40.99 6.10
N TYR A 108 34.48 41.04 6.04
CA TYR A 108 33.66 40.02 5.41
C TYR A 108 33.38 40.41 3.96
N GLY A 109 33.65 39.50 3.03
CA GLY A 109 33.43 39.66 1.61
C GLY A 109 32.24 38.84 1.10
N PRO A 110 31.92 38.95 -0.20
CA PRO A 110 30.89 38.14 -0.84
C PRO A 110 31.13 36.64 -0.62
N TYR A 111 30.03 35.87 -0.61
CA TYR A 111 30.04 34.40 -0.47
C TYR A 111 30.69 33.88 0.83
N GLY A 112 30.68 34.68 1.91
CA GLY A 112 31.19 34.27 3.22
C GLY A 112 32.73 34.32 3.35
N SER A 113 33.42 34.96 2.42
CA SER A 113 34.88 35.12 2.48
C SER A 113 35.31 36.03 3.65
N ILE A 114 36.40 35.69 4.32
CA ILE A 114 36.98 36.51 5.41
C ILE A 114 38.40 36.92 5.01
N THR A 115 38.68 38.22 5.06
CA THR A 115 40.03 38.75 4.87
C THR A 115 40.55 39.29 6.20
N PHE A 116 41.68 38.75 6.66
CA PHE A 116 42.38 39.27 7.83
C PHE A 116 43.36 40.37 7.41
N THR A 117 43.34 41.48 8.14
CA THR A 117 44.33 42.56 8.00
C THR A 117 45.39 42.37 9.07
N THR A 118 46.65 42.24 8.66
CA THR A 118 47.79 41.94 9.55
C THR A 118 48.86 43.01 9.42
N GLU A 119 49.43 43.47 10.52
CA GLU A 119 50.49 44.51 10.55
C GLU A 119 51.88 43.91 10.84
N THR A 120 51.93 42.71 11.44
CA THR A 120 53.17 42.02 11.81
C THR A 120 53.30 40.65 11.15
N GLU A 121 54.54 40.14 11.02
CA GLU A 121 54.78 38.76 10.54
C GLU A 121 54.17 37.69 11.46
N GLU A 122 54.09 37.93 12.77
CA GLU A 122 53.44 37.03 13.72
C GLU A 122 51.92 36.95 13.52
N GLU A 123 51.27 38.06 13.21
CA GLU A 123 49.84 38.08 12.86
C GLU A 123 49.57 37.38 11.53
N LEU A 124 50.41 37.62 10.52
CA LEU A 124 50.34 36.94 9.24
C LEU A 124 50.55 35.42 9.38
N ALA A 125 51.52 35.00 10.20
CA ALA A 125 51.78 33.59 10.49
C ALA A 125 50.59 32.93 11.21
N ARG A 126 49.98 33.62 12.18
CA ARG A 126 48.76 33.14 12.86
C ARG A 126 47.58 32.98 11.91
N ALA A 127 47.33 33.99 11.06
CA ALA A 127 46.25 33.93 10.07
C ALA A 127 46.45 32.77 9.07
N ARG A 128 47.68 32.57 8.58
CA ARG A 128 48.01 31.45 7.67
C ARG A 128 47.82 30.09 8.35
N ALA A 129 48.34 29.94 9.57
CA ALA A 129 48.20 28.70 10.32
C ALA A 129 46.72 28.33 10.56
N ALA A 130 45.86 29.32 10.82
CA ALA A 130 44.43 29.07 10.98
C ALA A 130 43.74 28.63 9.68
N VAL A 131 44.13 29.22 8.54
CA VAL A 131 43.65 28.82 7.20
C VAL A 131 44.12 27.41 6.85
N ASP A 132 45.40 27.11 7.08
CA ASP A 132 45.98 25.78 6.84
C ASP A 132 45.28 24.72 7.71
N THR A 133 45.06 25.03 8.99
CA THR A 133 44.31 24.16 9.92
C THR A 133 42.89 23.90 9.41
N ALA A 134 42.17 24.94 8.94
CA ALA A 134 40.82 24.78 8.42
C ALA A 134 40.78 23.90 7.14
N ALA A 135 41.79 24.05 6.27
CA ALA A 135 41.93 23.22 5.08
C ALA A 135 42.21 21.74 5.44
N ASP A 136 43.12 21.50 6.39
CA ASP A 136 43.47 20.17 6.87
C ASP A 136 42.28 19.47 7.54
N VAL A 137 41.57 20.17 8.44
CA VAL A 137 40.35 19.67 9.09
C VAL A 137 39.33 19.24 8.05
N ARG A 138 39.10 20.09 7.04
CA ARG A 138 38.13 19.79 5.99
C ARG A 138 38.54 18.59 5.15
N SER A 139 39.80 18.52 4.72
CA SER A 139 40.30 17.40 3.92
C SER A 139 40.23 16.09 4.70
N SER A 140 40.61 16.13 5.99
CA SER A 140 40.52 14.98 6.88
C SER A 140 39.08 14.54 7.07
N LEU A 141 38.17 15.46 7.41
CA LEU A 141 36.75 15.15 7.61
C LEU A 141 36.12 14.55 6.36
N ALA A 142 36.39 15.12 5.18
CA ALA A 142 35.89 14.56 3.92
C ALA A 142 36.37 13.12 3.69
N GLY A 143 37.66 12.84 3.94
CA GLY A 143 38.20 11.48 3.84
C GLY A 143 37.56 10.52 4.85
N THR A 144 37.37 10.95 6.10
CA THR A 144 36.73 10.15 7.14
C THR A 144 35.27 9.84 6.82
N LEU A 145 34.48 10.85 6.42
CA LEU A 145 33.08 10.67 6.04
C LEU A 145 32.92 9.80 4.80
N LEU A 146 33.82 9.91 3.82
CA LEU A 146 33.85 8.99 2.68
C LEU A 146 34.04 7.53 3.12
N GLY A 147 34.91 7.29 4.10
CA GLY A 147 35.10 5.97 4.70
C GLY A 147 33.81 5.42 5.32
N TYR A 148 33.13 6.20 6.17
CA TYR A 148 31.86 5.78 6.77
C TYR A 148 30.76 5.58 5.72
N SER A 149 30.68 6.43 4.70
CA SER A 149 29.74 6.25 3.59
C SER A 149 29.95 4.95 2.80
N ALA A 150 31.19 4.44 2.78
CA ALA A 150 31.48 3.16 2.13
C ALA A 150 30.91 2.00 2.96
N THR A 151 31.02 2.06 4.30
CA THR A 151 30.39 1.07 5.20
C THR A 151 28.88 1.04 5.01
N VAL A 152 28.22 2.20 4.97
CA VAL A 152 26.77 2.30 4.73
C VAL A 152 26.39 1.72 3.36
N ARG A 153 27.14 2.05 2.31
CA ARG A 153 26.89 1.48 0.97
C ARG A 153 27.11 -0.03 0.89
N SER A 154 28.11 -0.56 1.58
CA SER A 154 28.31 -2.01 1.69
C SER A 154 27.16 -2.68 2.43
N ALA A 155 26.66 -2.05 3.50
CA ALA A 155 25.50 -2.55 4.24
C ALA A 155 24.25 -2.63 3.36
N ILE A 156 23.98 -1.62 2.51
CA ILE A 156 22.88 -1.66 1.54
C ILE A 156 22.95 -2.90 0.64
N ALA A 157 24.15 -3.25 0.15
CA ALA A 157 24.31 -4.43 -0.70
C ALA A 157 24.06 -5.74 0.06
N VAL A 158 24.45 -5.82 1.34
CA VAL A 158 24.17 -6.98 2.19
C VAL A 158 22.67 -7.10 2.46
N TRP A 159 22.01 -6.01 2.83
CA TRP A 159 20.58 -5.98 3.06
C TRP A 159 19.79 -6.36 1.82
N ARG A 160 20.17 -5.87 0.63
CA ARG A 160 19.57 -6.31 -0.63
C ARG A 160 19.72 -7.81 -0.87
N SER A 161 20.84 -8.42 -0.47
CA SER A 161 21.01 -9.87 -0.56
C SER A 161 20.09 -10.60 0.42
N LEU A 162 20.00 -10.13 1.67
CA LEU A 162 19.12 -10.73 2.67
C LEU A 162 17.64 -10.62 2.24
N VAL A 163 17.23 -9.47 1.70
CA VAL A 163 15.90 -9.27 1.13
C VAL A 163 15.70 -10.17 -0.11
N ALA A 164 16.70 -10.37 -0.95
CA ALA A 164 16.55 -11.31 -2.07
C ALA A 164 16.43 -12.78 -1.61
N ASP A 165 17.10 -13.15 -0.52
CA ASP A 165 17.08 -14.53 0.01
C ASP A 165 15.80 -14.82 0.82
N TRP A 166 15.30 -13.83 1.56
CA TRP A 166 14.20 -13.99 2.51
C TRP A 166 12.93 -13.24 2.16
N GLY A 167 12.99 -12.26 1.25
CA GLY A 167 11.85 -11.51 0.73
C GLY A 167 10.74 -12.46 0.28
N PRO A 168 10.99 -13.40 -0.64
CA PRO A 168 9.96 -14.34 -1.06
C PRO A 168 9.32 -15.17 0.07
N VAL A 169 9.99 -15.35 1.21
CA VAL A 169 9.43 -16.06 2.37
C VAL A 169 8.66 -15.11 3.28
N ALA A 170 9.18 -13.90 3.49
CA ALA A 170 8.54 -12.85 4.29
C ALA A 170 7.28 -12.31 3.62
N ASP A 171 7.36 -12.18 2.29
CA ASP A 171 6.31 -11.74 1.37
C ASP A 171 5.37 -12.90 1.04
N GLY A 172 5.51 -14.08 1.65
CA GLY A 172 4.62 -15.22 1.43
C GLY A 172 4.79 -15.93 0.08
N ALA A 173 5.41 -15.35 -0.96
CA ALA A 173 5.59 -15.97 -2.27
C ALA A 173 6.19 -17.40 -2.27
N THR A 174 6.86 -17.80 -1.19
CA THR A 174 7.37 -19.16 -0.96
C THR A 174 7.10 -19.63 0.46
N ALA A 175 6.60 -20.86 0.59
CA ALA A 175 6.45 -21.48 1.89
C ALA A 175 7.83 -21.65 2.57
N PRO A 176 7.96 -21.32 3.87
CA PRO A 176 9.24 -21.36 4.57
C PRO A 176 9.83 -22.77 4.69
N PHE A 177 9.03 -23.84 4.60
CA PHE A 177 9.50 -25.23 4.61
C PHE A 177 8.44 -26.19 4.05
N ASP A 178 8.90 -27.29 3.45
CA ASP A 178 8.03 -28.38 3.00
C ASP A 178 7.28 -29.03 4.18
N VAL A 179 5.96 -29.18 4.05
CA VAL A 179 5.12 -29.89 5.00
C VAL A 179 5.12 -31.40 4.67
N PRO A 180 5.11 -32.32 5.64
CA PRO A 180 5.03 -33.74 5.34
C PRO A 180 3.73 -34.08 4.60
N VAL A 181 3.86 -34.56 3.37
CA VAL A 181 2.79 -35.28 2.65
C VAL A 181 2.28 -36.44 3.51
N GLY A 182 0.97 -36.69 3.47
CA GLY A 182 0.37 -37.84 4.13
C GLY A 182 1.05 -39.15 3.71
N PRO A 183 1.00 -40.22 4.51
CA PRO A 183 1.75 -41.44 4.21
C PRO A 183 1.24 -42.12 2.93
N GLY A 184 1.97 -41.94 1.81
CA GLY A 184 2.08 -42.94 0.75
C GLY A 184 1.65 -42.56 -0.67
N ASP A 185 1.07 -41.38 -0.93
CA ASP A 185 0.65 -40.97 -2.29
C ASP A 185 1.11 -39.57 -2.72
N GLY A 186 1.70 -38.79 -1.81
CA GLY A 186 2.17 -37.44 -2.10
C GLY A 186 1.08 -36.37 -2.02
N THR A 187 -0.14 -36.72 -1.59
CA THR A 187 -1.26 -35.77 -1.42
C THR A 187 -1.34 -35.23 0.01
N GLN A 188 -1.59 -33.93 0.16
CA GLN A 188 -1.92 -33.33 1.44
C GLN A 188 -3.39 -33.61 1.78
N ARG A 189 -3.66 -33.92 3.05
CA ARG A 189 -5.01 -34.23 3.55
C ARG A 189 -5.33 -33.35 4.73
N VAL A 190 -6.60 -32.97 4.87
CA VAL A 190 -7.12 -32.24 6.02
C VAL A 190 -6.68 -32.92 7.32
N GLY A 191 -6.05 -32.16 8.22
CA GLY A 191 -5.46 -32.68 9.44
C GLY A 191 -5.20 -31.63 10.51
N VAL A 192 -4.99 -32.11 11.73
CA VAL A 192 -4.63 -31.27 12.89
C VAL A 192 -3.43 -31.87 13.59
N VAL A 193 -2.44 -31.03 13.86
CA VAL A 193 -1.25 -31.38 14.65
C VAL A 193 -1.14 -30.40 15.81
N VAL A 194 -0.86 -30.92 17.00
CA VAL A 194 -0.56 -30.11 18.18
C VAL A 194 0.93 -30.17 18.45
N VAL A 195 1.61 -29.03 18.40
CA VAL A 195 3.05 -28.93 18.68
C VAL A 195 3.24 -27.93 19.82
N GLY A 196 3.64 -28.44 20.99
CA GLY A 196 3.81 -27.63 22.19
C GLY A 196 2.52 -26.91 22.61
N GLY A 197 2.55 -25.57 22.59
CA GLY A 197 1.42 -24.68 22.94
C GLY A 197 0.48 -24.34 21.78
N GLN A 198 0.81 -24.76 20.55
CA GLN A 198 0.16 -24.34 19.32
C GLN A 198 -0.61 -25.50 18.68
N VAL A 199 -1.74 -25.18 18.06
CA VAL A 199 -2.48 -26.09 17.20
C VAL A 199 -2.28 -25.64 15.76
N ILE A 200 -1.86 -26.56 14.90
CA ILE A 200 -1.71 -26.34 13.46
C ILE A 200 -2.82 -27.15 12.79
N PHE A 201 -3.76 -26.45 12.20
CA PHE A 201 -4.73 -27.00 11.26
C PHE A 201 -4.16 -26.89 9.85
N SER A 202 -4.34 -27.91 9.02
CA SER A 202 -3.94 -27.87 7.62
C SER A 202 -5.03 -28.50 6.76
N GLY A 203 -5.47 -27.79 5.73
CA GLY A 203 -6.29 -28.35 4.68
C GLY A 203 -5.47 -29.25 3.75
N GLY A 204 -6.16 -29.77 2.73
CA GLY A 204 -5.64 -30.70 1.74
C GLY A 204 -5.18 -30.00 0.46
N ASP A 205 -5.11 -30.77 -0.63
CA ASP A 205 -4.80 -30.25 -1.98
C ASP A 205 -6.07 -29.83 -2.77
N GLY A 206 -7.22 -29.74 -2.11
CA GLY A 206 -8.50 -29.43 -2.74
C GLY A 206 -9.09 -28.15 -2.18
N ASN A 207 -10.16 -27.65 -2.79
CA ASN A 207 -10.80 -26.43 -2.31
C ASN A 207 -11.52 -26.70 -0.98
N GLU A 208 -11.12 -26.01 0.08
CA GLU A 208 -11.70 -26.12 1.42
C GLU A 208 -12.37 -24.83 1.88
N ARG A 209 -13.53 -24.96 2.53
CA ARG A 209 -14.10 -23.92 3.38
C ARG A 209 -13.78 -24.23 4.82
N ILE A 210 -12.94 -23.41 5.45
CA ILE A 210 -12.50 -23.51 6.83
C ILE A 210 -13.13 -22.37 7.62
N THR A 211 -13.96 -22.71 8.62
CA THR A 211 -14.57 -21.72 9.52
C THR A 211 -14.13 -22.00 10.95
N VAL A 212 -13.66 -20.97 11.63
CA VAL A 212 -13.34 -21.03 13.06
C VAL A 212 -14.38 -20.26 13.86
N THR A 213 -14.89 -20.87 14.93
CA THR A 213 -15.81 -20.21 15.88
C THR A 213 -15.34 -20.45 17.31
N ILE A 214 -15.73 -19.57 18.23
CA ILE A 214 -15.43 -19.72 19.66
C ILE A 214 -16.72 -20.11 20.39
N ASP A 215 -16.68 -21.20 21.15
CA ASP A 215 -17.77 -21.59 22.03
C ASP A 215 -17.87 -20.56 23.19
N PRO A 216 -18.97 -19.82 23.33
CA PRO A 216 -19.05 -18.70 24.27
C PRO A 216 -19.09 -19.14 25.74
N ASP A 217 -19.48 -20.39 26.02
CA ASP A 217 -19.58 -20.91 27.39
C ASP A 217 -18.24 -21.49 27.87
N THR A 218 -17.46 -22.08 26.96
CA THR A 218 -16.24 -22.83 27.28
C THR A 218 -14.96 -22.17 26.80
N GLY A 219 -15.05 -21.26 25.82
CA GLY A 219 -13.91 -20.70 25.09
C GLY A 219 -13.23 -21.71 24.17
N GLU A 220 -13.79 -22.90 23.96
CA GLU A 220 -13.27 -23.87 23.00
C GLU A 220 -13.27 -23.28 21.59
N GLN A 221 -12.19 -23.50 20.85
CA GLN A 221 -12.11 -23.09 19.45
C GLN A 221 -12.63 -24.25 18.59
N ILE A 222 -13.60 -24.00 17.73
CA ILE A 222 -14.25 -25.01 16.89
C ILE A 222 -13.90 -24.72 15.44
N VAL A 223 -13.17 -25.64 14.81
CA VAL A 223 -12.80 -25.57 13.40
C VAL A 223 -13.73 -26.48 12.61
N THR A 224 -14.49 -25.93 11.67
CA THR A 224 -15.38 -26.66 10.75
C THR A 224 -14.83 -26.57 9.34
N VAL A 225 -14.80 -27.70 8.64
CA VAL A 225 -14.15 -27.84 7.34
C VAL A 225 -15.07 -28.57 6.37
N THR A 226 -15.21 -28.03 5.18
CA THR A 226 -15.96 -28.64 4.08
C THR A 226 -15.13 -28.57 2.80
N THR A 227 -14.87 -29.70 2.14
CA THR A 227 -14.26 -29.70 0.82
C THR A 227 -15.33 -29.46 -0.24
N TYR A 228 -15.04 -28.64 -1.25
CA TYR A 228 -15.97 -28.34 -2.33
C TYR A 228 -15.33 -28.47 -3.72
N THR A 229 -16.17 -28.63 -4.74
CA THR A 229 -15.75 -28.70 -6.14
C THR A 229 -16.79 -28.05 -7.04
N TYR A 230 -16.37 -27.58 -8.20
CA TYR A 230 -17.26 -27.04 -9.23
C TYR A 230 -17.72 -28.14 -10.19
N VAL A 231 -19.03 -28.35 -10.29
CA VAL A 231 -19.67 -29.27 -11.25
C VAL A 231 -20.75 -28.51 -11.99
N ASP A 232 -20.60 -28.34 -13.31
CA ASP A 232 -21.54 -27.58 -14.16
C ASP A 232 -21.85 -26.17 -13.62
N ASN A 233 -20.83 -25.44 -13.15
CA ASN A 233 -20.93 -24.12 -12.49
C ASN A 233 -21.76 -24.11 -11.20
N ALA A 234 -22.04 -25.28 -10.62
CA ALA A 234 -22.62 -25.40 -9.29
C ALA A 234 -21.57 -25.91 -8.30
N VAL A 235 -21.60 -25.38 -7.08
CA VAL A 235 -20.74 -25.84 -5.98
C VAL A 235 -21.32 -27.12 -5.39
N VAL A 236 -20.51 -28.17 -5.31
CA VAL A 236 -20.84 -29.43 -4.63
C VAL A 236 -19.93 -29.60 -3.42
N GLU A 237 -20.53 -29.70 -2.24
CA GLU A 237 -19.84 -29.75 -0.94
C GLU A 237 -19.85 -31.15 -0.32
N SER A 238 -18.80 -31.49 0.44
CA SER A 238 -18.76 -32.68 1.29
C SER A 238 -19.57 -32.49 2.58
N ASP A 239 -19.79 -33.58 3.32
CA ASP A 239 -20.25 -33.46 4.71
C ASP A 239 -19.18 -32.70 5.54
N PRO A 240 -19.57 -31.74 6.41
CA PRO A 240 -18.62 -30.97 7.19
C PRO A 240 -17.93 -31.83 8.26
N VAL A 241 -16.62 -31.63 8.43
CA VAL A 241 -15.81 -32.21 9.51
C VAL A 241 -15.56 -31.15 10.56
N THR A 242 -15.72 -31.47 11.84
CA THR A 242 -15.54 -30.51 12.95
C THR A 242 -14.49 -30.99 13.95
N TYR A 243 -13.59 -30.08 14.31
CA TYR A 243 -12.55 -30.26 15.31
C TYR A 243 -12.80 -29.31 16.48
N ARG A 244 -12.77 -29.83 17.71
CA ARG A 244 -12.89 -29.03 18.94
C ARG A 244 -11.53 -28.93 19.61
N LEU A 245 -11.06 -27.71 19.81
CA LEU A 245 -9.75 -27.40 20.32
C LEU A 245 -9.85 -26.68 21.68
N PRO A 246 -8.90 -26.92 22.60
CA PRO A 246 -8.91 -26.25 23.90
C PRO A 246 -8.83 -24.72 23.79
N ALA A 247 -9.47 -24.03 24.73
CA ALA A 247 -9.40 -22.57 24.86
C ALA A 247 -7.96 -22.05 25.01
N GLY A 248 -7.69 -20.87 24.43
CA GLY A 248 -6.44 -20.12 24.62
C GLY A 248 -5.18 -20.72 23.98
N LYS A 249 -5.33 -21.66 23.03
CA LYS A 249 -4.22 -22.15 22.21
C LYS A 249 -4.04 -21.24 20.99
N HIS A 250 -2.80 -20.91 20.64
CA HIS A 250 -2.52 -20.24 19.37
C HIS A 250 -2.87 -21.21 18.23
N LEU A 251 -3.76 -20.77 17.34
CA LEU A 251 -4.25 -21.57 16.23
C LEU A 251 -3.62 -21.06 14.94
N VAL A 252 -3.00 -21.97 14.21
CA VAL A 252 -2.46 -21.71 12.87
C VAL A 252 -3.30 -22.46 11.87
N ILE A 253 -3.87 -21.74 10.92
CA ILE A 253 -4.68 -22.26 9.82
C ILE A 253 -3.82 -22.27 8.56
N ARG A 254 -3.89 -23.37 7.81
CA ARG A 254 -3.29 -23.48 6.49
C ARG A 254 -4.35 -23.98 5.53
N GLY A 255 -4.66 -23.23 4.48
CA GLY A 255 -5.57 -23.63 3.41
C GLY A 255 -5.04 -24.88 2.73
N GLY A 256 -3.86 -24.79 2.14
CA GLY A 256 -3.20 -25.92 1.48
C GLY A 256 -3.04 -25.65 -0.01
N GLY A 257 -3.56 -26.53 -0.85
CA GLY A 257 -3.65 -26.26 -2.28
C GLY A 257 -5.11 -26.24 -2.71
N GLY A 258 -5.45 -25.49 -3.75
CA GLY A 258 -6.84 -25.29 -4.15
C GLY A 258 -7.24 -23.84 -3.95
N GLU A 259 -8.51 -23.53 -4.20
CA GLU A 259 -9.10 -22.22 -3.87
C GLU A 259 -9.80 -22.34 -2.52
N ASP A 260 -9.21 -21.83 -1.45
CA ASP A 260 -9.71 -21.99 -0.09
C ASP A 260 -10.51 -20.78 0.37
N ILE A 261 -11.49 -21.01 1.23
CA ILE A 261 -12.22 -19.96 1.95
C ILE A 261 -11.96 -20.14 3.43
N ILE A 262 -11.28 -19.19 4.04
CA ILE A 262 -10.95 -19.18 5.45
C ILE A 262 -11.72 -18.04 6.12
N THR A 263 -12.53 -18.37 7.14
CA THR A 263 -13.30 -17.38 7.90
C THR A 263 -13.06 -17.57 9.39
N LEU A 264 -12.51 -16.53 10.02
CA LEU A 264 -12.17 -16.50 11.44
C LEU A 264 -13.16 -15.60 12.20
N PRO A 265 -13.25 -15.72 13.53
CA PRO A 265 -14.23 -14.98 14.31
C PRO A 265 -13.84 -13.50 14.44
N THR A 266 -14.67 -12.61 13.88
CA THR A 266 -14.46 -11.15 13.89
C THR A 266 -14.65 -10.50 15.27
N ASP A 267 -15.38 -11.15 16.18
CA ASP A 267 -15.62 -10.68 17.55
C ASP A 267 -14.56 -11.16 18.57
N SER A 268 -13.47 -11.73 18.07
CA SER A 268 -12.41 -12.34 18.86
C SER A 268 -11.11 -11.55 18.76
N THR A 269 -10.48 -11.27 19.90
CA THR A 269 -9.14 -10.67 19.98
C THR A 269 -8.02 -11.73 19.97
N ILE A 270 -8.34 -12.94 19.49
CA ILE A 270 -7.35 -14.02 19.39
C ILE A 270 -6.55 -13.76 18.13
N ALA A 271 -5.23 -13.65 18.28
CA ALA A 271 -4.29 -13.65 17.17
C ALA A 271 -4.24 -15.03 16.50
N PHE A 272 -4.33 -15.03 15.18
CA PHE A 272 -4.22 -16.16 14.28
C PHE A 272 -2.99 -16.04 13.40
N THR A 273 -2.45 -17.18 12.97
CA THR A 273 -1.57 -17.21 11.79
C THR A 273 -2.26 -18.00 10.71
N VAL A 274 -2.44 -17.40 9.54
CA VAL A 274 -3.16 -17.99 8.42
C VAL A 274 -2.25 -18.04 7.21
N THR A 275 -2.23 -19.17 6.51
CA THR A 275 -1.62 -19.27 5.18
C THR A 275 -2.65 -19.78 4.19
N GLY A 276 -2.82 -19.11 3.05
CA GLY A 276 -3.66 -19.54 1.93
C GLY A 276 -3.08 -20.81 1.29
N GLY A 277 -2.16 -20.64 0.34
CA GLY A 277 -1.77 -21.78 -0.48
C GLY A 277 -1.14 -21.45 -1.80
N SER A 278 -1.51 -22.18 -2.85
CA SER A 278 -1.03 -21.92 -4.22
C SER A 278 -2.16 -21.63 -5.19
N GLY A 279 -3.40 -21.50 -4.70
CA GLY A 279 -4.55 -21.14 -5.50
C GLY A 279 -5.15 -19.84 -4.99
N ARG A 280 -6.17 -19.34 -5.68
CA ARG A 280 -6.88 -18.12 -5.25
C ARG A 280 -7.64 -18.40 -3.97
N ASP A 281 -7.15 -17.83 -2.88
CA ASP A 281 -7.70 -17.99 -1.55
C ASP A 281 -8.48 -16.75 -1.12
N ARG A 282 -9.55 -16.97 -0.35
CA ARG A 282 -10.32 -15.91 0.29
C ARG A 282 -10.19 -16.04 1.80
N ILE A 283 -9.56 -15.07 2.43
CA ILE A 283 -9.25 -15.08 3.85
C ILE A 283 -9.94 -13.91 4.52
N SER A 284 -10.80 -14.18 5.52
CA SER A 284 -11.36 -13.18 6.42
C SER A 284 -10.93 -13.53 7.83
N SER A 285 -10.09 -12.68 8.42
CA SER A 285 -9.51 -12.86 9.75
C SER A 285 -10.35 -12.18 10.83
N GLY A 286 -9.78 -11.94 12.02
CA GLY A 286 -10.48 -11.58 13.24
C GLY A 286 -10.21 -10.16 13.73
N GLY A 287 -10.53 -9.89 14.99
CA GLY A 287 -10.22 -8.62 15.66
C GLY A 287 -8.96 -8.68 16.54
N GLY A 288 -8.02 -9.57 16.25
CA GLY A 288 -6.76 -9.70 16.97
C GLY A 288 -5.57 -9.48 16.04
N GLU A 289 -4.38 -9.23 16.61
CA GLU A 289 -3.12 -9.03 15.85
C GLU A 289 -2.74 -10.29 15.05
N ASP A 290 -3.17 -10.35 13.81
CA ASP A 290 -3.13 -11.51 12.94
C ASP A 290 -1.91 -11.50 12.02
N ARG A 291 -1.49 -12.69 11.57
CA ARG A 291 -0.43 -12.85 10.57
C ARG A 291 -0.95 -13.67 9.41
N ILE A 292 -1.14 -13.03 8.26
CA ILE A 292 -1.82 -13.61 7.11
C ILE A 292 -0.89 -13.64 5.91
N PHE A 293 -0.80 -14.79 5.26
CA PHE A 293 0.01 -14.99 4.06
C PHE A 293 -0.84 -15.68 2.98
N GLY A 294 -1.18 -14.99 1.88
CA GLY A 294 -1.87 -15.59 0.73
C GLY A 294 -1.00 -16.65 0.05
N LEU A 295 0.27 -16.31 -0.11
CA LEU A 295 1.37 -17.05 -0.72
C LEU A 295 1.36 -16.99 -2.25
N GLY A 296 0.51 -17.75 -2.94
CA GLY A 296 0.47 -17.70 -4.39
C GLY A 296 -0.92 -17.99 -4.92
N GLY A 297 -1.31 -17.32 -5.98
CA GLY A 297 -2.72 -17.20 -6.37
C GLY A 297 -3.11 -15.73 -6.40
N ASP A 298 -4.26 -15.43 -6.99
CA ASP A 298 -4.83 -14.08 -6.94
C ASP A 298 -5.71 -14.02 -5.68
N ASP A 299 -5.15 -13.64 -4.54
CA ASP A 299 -5.76 -13.84 -3.22
C ASP A 299 -6.58 -12.62 -2.74
N GLU A 300 -7.65 -12.89 -1.99
CA GLU A 300 -8.48 -11.85 -1.37
C GLU A 300 -8.42 -11.97 0.15
N VAL A 301 -7.81 -10.98 0.80
CA VAL A 301 -7.60 -10.95 2.24
C VAL A 301 -8.32 -9.77 2.88
N THR A 302 -9.01 -10.05 3.98
CA THR A 302 -9.59 -9.08 4.89
C THR A 302 -9.08 -9.38 6.30
N ALA A 303 -8.23 -8.52 6.88
CA ALA A 303 -7.53 -8.81 8.12
C ALA A 303 -8.40 -8.54 9.35
N GLY A 304 -9.03 -7.37 9.44
CA GLY A 304 -10.08 -7.12 10.42
C GLY A 304 -9.70 -6.05 11.42
N GLY A 305 -9.46 -6.42 12.66
CA GLY A 305 -9.08 -5.45 13.69
C GLY A 305 -7.81 -5.88 14.39
N GLY A 306 -7.04 -4.93 14.89
CA GLY A 306 -5.74 -5.22 15.51
C GLY A 306 -4.61 -4.79 14.59
N ALA A 307 -3.38 -4.78 15.12
CA ALA A 307 -2.20 -4.48 14.30
C ALA A 307 -1.75 -5.75 13.58
N ASP A 308 -2.12 -5.84 12.31
CA ASP A 308 -2.02 -7.03 11.49
C ASP A 308 -0.77 -7.01 10.59
N TYR A 309 -0.29 -8.20 10.28
CA TYR A 309 0.74 -8.41 9.26
C TYR A 309 0.11 -9.20 8.11
N VAL A 310 0.00 -8.58 6.94
CA VAL A 310 -0.65 -9.16 5.76
C VAL A 310 0.33 -9.22 4.61
N SER A 311 0.35 -10.35 3.91
CA SER A 311 1.15 -10.53 2.71
C SER A 311 0.38 -11.30 1.65
N GLY A 312 0.20 -10.73 0.46
CA GLY A 312 -0.46 -11.37 -0.69
C GLY A 312 0.41 -12.47 -1.27
N GLY A 313 1.58 -12.10 -1.78
CA GLY A 313 2.59 -13.02 -2.25
C GLY A 313 2.78 -12.96 -3.75
N ALA A 314 2.30 -13.95 -4.49
CA ALA A 314 2.47 -13.99 -5.93
C ALA A 314 1.14 -14.16 -6.63
N GLY A 315 0.76 -13.19 -7.47
CA GLY A 315 -0.52 -13.13 -8.14
C GLY A 315 -1.08 -11.72 -8.04
N HIS A 316 -2.32 -11.54 -8.48
CA HIS A 316 -3.03 -10.26 -8.38
C HIS A 316 -3.85 -10.24 -7.10
N ASP A 317 -3.30 -9.67 -6.04
CA ASP A 317 -3.88 -9.77 -4.70
C ASP A 317 -4.73 -8.54 -4.34
N TYR A 318 -5.76 -8.76 -3.54
CA TYR A 318 -6.55 -7.72 -2.88
C TYR A 318 -6.42 -7.88 -1.37
N LEU A 319 -5.84 -6.89 -0.73
CA LEU A 319 -5.50 -6.91 0.69
C LEU A 319 -6.17 -5.72 1.38
N ASP A 320 -7.04 -6.00 2.34
CA ASP A 320 -7.77 -5.01 3.12
C ASP A 320 -7.47 -5.24 4.60
N ALA A 321 -6.64 -4.37 5.18
CA ALA A 321 -6.10 -4.52 6.53
C ALA A 321 -7.11 -4.08 7.61
N GLN A 322 -7.88 -3.03 7.32
CA GLN A 322 -8.99 -2.51 8.10
C GLN A 322 -8.61 -1.64 9.29
N ALA A 323 -8.67 -2.14 10.52
CA ALA A 323 -8.56 -1.27 11.69
C ALA A 323 -7.38 -1.66 12.56
N GLY A 324 -6.42 -0.76 12.72
CA GLY A 324 -5.21 -0.99 13.49
C GLY A 324 -4.00 -0.41 12.76
N ASP A 325 -2.84 -0.40 13.43
CA ASP A 325 -1.61 0.05 12.79
C ASP A 325 -1.01 -1.17 12.05
N ASP A 326 -1.31 -1.30 10.76
CA ASP A 326 -1.10 -2.50 9.98
C ASP A 326 0.20 -2.47 9.17
N THR A 327 0.68 -3.65 8.79
CA THR A 327 1.77 -3.80 7.81
C THR A 327 1.35 -4.74 6.69
N VAL A 328 1.29 -4.21 5.47
CA VAL A 328 0.72 -4.89 4.30
C VAL A 328 1.73 -4.95 3.16
N PHE A 329 1.93 -6.15 2.61
CA PHE A 329 2.79 -6.40 1.45
C PHE A 329 1.99 -7.04 0.31
N GLY A 330 1.94 -6.41 -0.86
CA GLY A 330 1.33 -6.98 -2.07
C GLY A 330 2.15 -8.16 -2.56
N GLY A 331 3.41 -7.89 -2.89
CA GLY A 331 4.38 -8.90 -3.31
C GLY A 331 4.63 -8.81 -4.80
N ALA A 332 4.26 -9.83 -5.56
CA ALA A 332 4.50 -9.91 -6.99
C ALA A 332 3.22 -10.06 -7.78
N GLY A 333 2.87 -9.02 -8.54
CA GLY A 333 1.71 -8.96 -9.41
C GLY A 333 1.18 -7.54 -9.43
N ASN A 334 -0.06 -7.35 -9.87
CA ASN A 334 -0.69 -6.03 -9.78
C ASN A 334 -1.67 -6.11 -8.63
N ASP A 335 -1.29 -5.55 -7.50
CA ASP A 335 -1.96 -5.73 -6.22
C ASP A 335 -2.80 -4.50 -5.85
N THR A 336 -3.80 -4.70 -5.01
CA THR A 336 -4.67 -3.64 -4.45
C THR A 336 -4.61 -3.73 -2.94
N LEU A 337 -4.07 -2.71 -2.28
CA LEU A 337 -3.83 -2.65 -0.84
C LEU A 337 -4.62 -1.49 -0.22
N TYR A 338 -5.34 -1.77 0.86
CA TYR A 338 -5.98 -0.78 1.73
C TYR A 338 -5.48 -0.95 3.17
N GLY A 339 -4.96 0.12 3.77
CA GLY A 339 -4.69 0.22 5.21
C GLY A 339 -5.98 0.47 6.00
N LEU A 340 -6.66 1.56 5.65
CA LEU A 340 -7.88 2.13 6.24
C LEU A 340 -7.65 2.84 7.57
N ASP A 341 -8.14 2.34 8.71
CA ASP A 341 -8.09 3.07 9.98
C ASP A 341 -6.80 2.74 10.75
N GLY A 342 -5.85 3.66 10.90
CA GLY A 342 -4.63 3.44 11.70
C GLY A 342 -3.40 4.09 11.08
N ASP A 343 -2.25 4.05 11.78
CA ASP A 343 -0.99 4.50 11.18
C ASP A 343 -0.35 3.30 10.44
N ASP A 344 -0.56 3.20 9.13
CA ASP A 344 -0.28 1.99 8.35
C ASP A 344 1.05 2.02 7.56
N ALA A 345 1.57 0.83 7.28
CA ALA A 345 2.74 0.63 6.42
C ALA A 345 2.43 -0.31 5.24
N LEU A 346 2.33 0.23 4.03
CA LEU A 346 1.97 -0.50 2.81
C LEU A 346 3.14 -0.57 1.82
N SER A 347 3.34 -1.73 1.21
CA SER A 347 4.32 -1.95 0.15
C SER A 347 3.71 -2.74 -1.01
N GLY A 348 3.68 -2.16 -2.21
CA GLY A 348 3.16 -2.81 -3.43
C GLY A 348 4.04 -3.99 -3.85
N GLY A 349 5.31 -3.71 -4.14
CA GLY A 349 6.30 -4.75 -4.42
C GLY A 349 6.72 -4.74 -5.88
N THR A 350 6.26 -5.68 -6.69
CA THR A 350 6.55 -5.69 -8.13
C THR A 350 5.30 -5.86 -8.96
N GLY A 351 5.13 -4.99 -9.95
CA GLY A 351 3.99 -4.92 -10.86
C GLY A 351 3.31 -3.58 -10.68
N ARG A 352 2.13 -3.38 -11.28
CA ARG A 352 1.41 -2.10 -11.16
C ARG A 352 0.46 -2.18 -9.98
N ASP A 353 0.81 -1.52 -8.90
CA ASP A 353 0.09 -1.65 -7.63
C ASP A 353 -0.78 -0.42 -7.34
N TYR A 354 -1.85 -0.63 -6.58
CA TYR A 354 -2.71 0.41 -6.01
C TYR A 354 -2.64 0.34 -4.49
N LEU A 355 -2.24 1.43 -3.84
CA LEU A 355 -2.10 1.54 -2.39
C LEU A 355 -2.93 2.71 -1.88
N GLU A 356 -3.76 2.45 -0.87
CA GLU A 356 -4.56 3.45 -0.15
C GLU A 356 -4.26 3.36 1.35
N GLY A 357 -3.70 4.43 1.92
CA GLY A 357 -3.40 4.57 3.35
C GLY A 357 -4.68 4.62 4.16
N GLY A 358 -5.43 5.73 4.09
CA GLY A 358 -6.74 5.85 4.70
C GLY A 358 -6.80 6.96 5.73
N GLU A 359 -7.05 6.64 6.99
CA GLU A 359 -7.08 7.57 8.13
C GLU A 359 -5.91 7.28 9.06
N GLY A 360 -4.94 8.18 9.18
CA GLY A 360 -3.76 8.01 10.03
C GLY A 360 -2.53 8.60 9.38
N ASP A 361 -1.39 8.60 10.07
CA ASP A 361 -0.13 9.04 9.47
C ASP A 361 0.54 7.84 8.77
N ASP A 362 0.29 7.67 7.47
CA ASP A 362 0.62 6.44 6.72
C ASP A 362 1.99 6.48 6.01
N ALA A 363 2.54 5.30 5.75
CA ALA A 363 3.76 5.10 4.96
C ALA A 363 3.54 4.12 3.80
N LEU A 364 3.59 4.62 2.57
CA LEU A 364 3.33 3.86 1.34
C LEU A 364 4.58 3.79 0.46
N ASP A 365 4.94 2.58 0.01
CA ASP A 365 6.01 2.29 -0.96
C ASP A 365 5.44 1.53 -2.17
N GLY A 366 5.42 2.16 -3.36
CA GLY A 366 4.95 1.52 -4.59
C GLY A 366 5.82 0.34 -5.02
N GLY A 367 7.14 0.45 -4.84
CA GLY A 367 8.07 -0.60 -5.22
C GLY A 367 8.50 -0.51 -6.70
N GLN A 368 8.15 -1.51 -7.51
CA GLN A 368 8.54 -1.59 -8.92
C GLN A 368 7.32 -1.66 -9.82
N GLY A 369 7.10 -0.65 -10.64
CA GLY A 369 6.00 -0.61 -11.60
C GLY A 369 5.52 0.81 -11.80
N ASP A 370 4.41 0.97 -12.51
CA ASP A 370 3.78 2.29 -12.62
C ASP A 370 2.65 2.33 -11.59
N ASP A 371 2.93 2.80 -10.38
CA ASP A 371 2.08 2.58 -9.21
C ASP A 371 1.14 3.77 -8.94
N ILE A 372 0.05 3.51 -8.21
CA ILE A 372 -0.92 4.51 -7.74
C ILE A 372 -0.97 4.47 -6.21
N LEU A 373 -0.62 5.58 -5.57
CA LEU A 373 -0.56 5.72 -4.13
C LEU A 373 -1.50 6.84 -3.67
N SER A 374 -2.28 6.60 -2.63
CA SER A 374 -3.14 7.61 -1.98
C SER A 374 -2.91 7.57 -0.48
N GLY A 375 -2.50 8.70 0.11
CA GLY A 375 -2.29 8.82 1.55
C GLY A 375 -3.63 8.83 2.30
N GLY A 376 -4.61 9.54 1.78
CA GLY A 376 -5.92 9.68 2.41
C GLY A 376 -5.92 10.87 3.37
N ARG A 377 -6.01 10.64 4.67
CA ARG A 377 -6.12 11.66 5.72
C ARG A 377 -5.04 11.44 6.76
N GLY A 378 -4.19 12.43 6.98
CA GLY A 378 -3.11 12.40 7.95
C GLY A 378 -1.87 13.10 7.41
N ASP A 379 -0.76 13.05 8.14
CA ASP A 379 0.52 13.51 7.60
C ASP A 379 1.25 12.30 6.95
N ASP A 380 1.04 12.08 5.66
CA ASP A 380 1.45 10.84 4.99
C ASP A 380 2.85 10.89 4.33
N ALA A 381 3.47 9.73 4.16
CA ALA A 381 4.73 9.54 3.44
C ALA A 381 4.57 8.55 2.27
N LEU A 382 4.68 9.06 1.04
CA LEU A 382 4.48 8.29 -0.19
C LEU A 382 5.79 8.20 -0.99
N ASP A 383 6.27 6.99 -1.28
CA ASP A 383 7.41 6.74 -2.18
C ASP A 383 6.93 5.92 -3.39
N GLY A 384 7.00 6.50 -4.59
CA GLY A 384 6.59 5.84 -5.83
C GLY A 384 7.52 4.70 -6.24
N GLY A 385 8.81 4.75 -5.86
CA GLY A 385 9.75 3.70 -6.21
C GLY A 385 10.25 3.75 -7.67
N LEU A 386 10.05 2.68 -8.44
CA LEU A 386 10.57 2.53 -9.81
C LEU A 386 9.45 2.45 -10.85
N GLY A 387 9.15 3.54 -11.53
CA GLY A 387 8.38 3.56 -12.78
C GLY A 387 7.71 4.90 -12.96
N ASP A 388 6.64 4.97 -13.76
CA ASP A 388 5.90 6.23 -13.93
C ASP A 388 4.74 6.31 -12.92
N ASP A 389 5.01 6.83 -11.72
CA ASP A 389 4.13 6.71 -10.55
C ASP A 389 3.16 7.89 -10.37
N ARG A 390 2.08 7.65 -9.63
CA ARG A 390 1.07 8.66 -9.26
C ARG A 390 0.76 8.64 -7.78
N ALA A 391 1.03 9.76 -7.12
CA ALA A 391 0.76 9.96 -5.71
C ALA A 391 -0.35 11.00 -5.50
N TYR A 392 -1.30 10.66 -4.64
CA TYR A 392 -2.36 11.54 -4.15
C TYR A 392 -2.11 11.73 -2.64
N GLY A 393 -1.57 12.88 -2.24
CA GLY A 393 -1.22 13.13 -0.84
C GLY A 393 -2.45 13.16 0.06
N GLY A 394 -3.56 13.71 -0.44
CA GLY A 394 -4.80 13.81 0.33
C GLY A 394 -4.77 14.92 1.37
N HIS A 395 -5.45 14.68 2.49
CA HIS A 395 -5.66 15.63 3.56
C HIS A 395 -4.54 15.60 4.59
N GLY A 396 -3.64 16.57 4.53
CA GLY A 396 -2.72 16.84 5.62
C GLY A 396 -1.45 17.49 5.14
N ARG A 397 -0.33 17.18 5.79
CA ARG A 397 0.99 17.62 5.31
C ARG A 397 1.80 16.40 4.90
N ASP A 398 1.67 16.11 3.63
CA ASP A 398 2.21 14.91 3.03
C ASP A 398 3.59 15.14 2.43
N VAL A 399 4.34 14.05 2.33
CA VAL A 399 5.63 14.00 1.68
C VAL A 399 5.59 12.93 0.61
N SER A 400 5.59 13.35 -0.65
CA SER A 400 5.74 12.45 -1.80
C SER A 400 7.16 12.48 -2.35
N ILE A 401 7.65 11.29 -2.73
CA ILE A 401 8.90 11.06 -3.43
C ILE A 401 8.57 10.21 -4.66
N GLY A 402 8.59 10.81 -5.85
CA GLY A 402 8.28 10.07 -7.09
C GLY A 402 9.25 8.94 -7.46
N GLY A 403 10.49 8.95 -6.95
CA GLY A 403 11.44 7.88 -7.25
C GLY A 403 12.08 7.99 -8.64
N THR A 404 11.98 6.94 -9.47
CA THR A 404 12.54 6.93 -10.83
C THR A 404 11.47 6.80 -11.91
N GLY A 405 11.25 7.87 -12.64
CA GLY A 405 10.49 7.80 -13.89
C GLY A 405 9.94 9.17 -14.20
N THR A 406 8.73 9.20 -14.75
CA THR A 406 7.93 10.41 -14.92
C THR A 406 6.76 10.37 -13.95
N ASP A 407 6.97 10.98 -12.80
CA ASP A 407 6.09 10.83 -11.65
C ASP A 407 5.16 12.04 -11.54
N THR A 408 3.94 11.82 -11.06
CA THR A 408 2.95 12.88 -10.80
C THR A 408 2.53 12.82 -9.34
N SER A 409 2.52 13.97 -8.65
CA SER A 409 1.95 14.06 -7.30
C SER A 409 0.89 15.14 -7.25
N ILE A 410 -0.17 14.88 -6.49
CA ILE A 410 -1.29 15.79 -6.29
C ILE A 410 -1.48 15.95 -4.78
N ASP A 411 -1.16 17.15 -4.27
CA ASP A 411 -1.13 17.42 -2.84
C ASP A 411 -1.87 18.73 -2.51
N ASP A 412 -2.55 18.75 -1.36
CA ASP A 412 -3.26 19.92 -0.82
C ASP A 412 -2.31 21.02 -0.35
N ALA A 413 -1.15 20.63 0.18
CA ALA A 413 -0.07 21.51 0.57
C ALA A 413 1.23 21.05 -0.08
N ARG A 414 1.92 21.99 -0.76
CA ARG A 414 3.20 21.80 -1.47
C ARG A 414 4.11 20.76 -0.79
N ALA A 415 4.28 19.57 -1.38
CA ALA A 415 5.17 18.52 -0.88
C ALA A 415 6.59 19.06 -0.58
N GLU A 416 7.09 18.82 0.64
CA GLU A 416 8.46 19.13 1.02
C GLU A 416 9.41 17.98 0.61
N GLY A 417 9.99 18.01 -0.60
CA GLY A 417 11.07 17.05 -0.93
C GLY A 417 11.21 16.62 -2.39
N SER A 418 10.20 16.89 -3.21
CA SER A 418 10.08 16.42 -4.59
C SER A 418 11.32 16.54 -5.48
N THR A 419 11.69 15.43 -6.13
CA THR A 419 12.54 15.41 -7.32
C THR A 419 11.74 14.79 -8.48
N ASN A 420 11.53 15.54 -9.57
CA ASN A 420 10.87 15.12 -10.82
C ASN A 420 9.34 15.07 -10.87
N GLU A 421 8.61 15.65 -9.92
CA GLU A 421 7.13 15.62 -9.96
C GLU A 421 6.50 16.82 -10.69
N VAL A 422 5.29 16.60 -11.21
CA VAL A 422 4.33 17.65 -11.59
C VAL A 422 3.32 17.83 -10.46
N ASN A 423 3.50 18.82 -9.59
CA ASN A 423 2.55 19.08 -8.51
C ASN A 423 1.30 19.81 -9.03
N THR A 424 0.13 19.21 -8.77
CA THR A 424 -1.19 19.84 -8.92
C THR A 424 -1.80 20.06 -7.54
N THR A 425 -2.41 21.21 -7.30
CA THR A 425 -3.13 21.48 -6.04
C THR A 425 -4.62 21.40 -6.29
N VAL A 426 -5.30 20.57 -5.51
CA VAL A 426 -6.77 20.51 -5.42
C VAL A 426 -7.17 21.12 -4.05
N GLU A 427 -8.36 21.70 -3.95
CA GLU A 427 -8.92 22.08 -2.64
C GLU A 427 -9.89 20.97 -2.23
N LEU A 428 -9.52 20.16 -1.23
CA LEU A 428 -10.38 19.06 -0.76
C LEU A 428 -11.63 19.58 -0.04
N PRO A 429 -12.84 19.14 -0.43
CA PRO A 429 -14.02 19.32 0.41
C PRO A 429 -13.85 18.47 1.67
N PRO A 430 -13.92 19.06 2.89
CA PRO A 430 -13.63 18.32 4.12
C PRO A 430 -14.65 17.23 4.46
N ASP A 431 -15.84 17.28 3.86
CA ASP A 431 -16.88 16.24 3.97
C ASP A 431 -17.86 16.37 2.78
N LEU A 432 -18.26 15.23 2.20
CA LEU A 432 -19.39 15.17 1.26
C LEU A 432 -20.70 15.13 2.06
N GLU A 433 -21.24 16.28 2.43
CA GLU A 433 -22.44 16.40 3.29
C GLU A 433 -23.69 15.67 2.74
N HIS A 434 -23.69 15.32 1.45
CA HIS A 434 -24.86 14.80 0.74
C HIS A 434 -24.68 13.40 0.17
N ILE A 435 -23.65 12.67 0.62
CA ILE A 435 -23.49 11.23 0.37
C ILE A 435 -23.67 10.46 1.69
N THR A 436 -24.48 9.40 1.67
CA THR A 436 -24.70 8.48 2.78
C THR A 436 -24.19 7.11 2.39
N ILE A 437 -23.36 6.50 3.23
CA ILE A 437 -22.83 5.16 2.99
C ILE A 437 -23.57 4.17 3.92
N GLU A 438 -24.10 3.09 3.34
CA GLU A 438 -24.86 2.06 4.06
C GLU A 438 -24.27 0.67 3.81
N GLY A 439 -23.73 0.03 4.85
CA GLY A 439 -23.15 -1.31 4.75
C GLY A 439 -22.56 -1.75 6.08
N SER A 440 -21.74 -2.79 6.01
CA SER A 440 -20.80 -3.21 7.05
C SER A 440 -19.86 -2.05 7.42
N PRO A 441 -19.41 -1.93 8.70
CA PRO A 441 -18.41 -0.92 9.09
C PRO A 441 -17.19 -0.89 8.18
N GLU A 442 -16.74 -2.09 7.78
CA GLU A 442 -15.62 -2.34 6.91
C GLU A 442 -15.86 -1.75 5.51
N PHE A 443 -17.04 -1.99 4.94
CA PHE A 443 -17.44 -1.36 3.67
C PHE A 443 -17.52 0.16 3.77
N VAL A 444 -17.99 0.69 4.91
CA VAL A 444 -18.06 2.14 5.12
C VAL A 444 -16.68 2.77 5.11
N ALA A 445 -15.68 2.14 5.74
CA ALA A 445 -14.30 2.62 5.75
C ALA A 445 -13.71 2.65 4.33
N ARG A 446 -13.82 1.53 3.58
CA ARG A 446 -13.34 1.46 2.19
C ARG A 446 -13.94 2.53 1.28
N VAL A 447 -15.25 2.71 1.31
CA VAL A 447 -15.93 3.72 0.47
C VAL A 447 -15.54 5.14 0.87
N ARG A 448 -15.20 5.39 2.14
CA ARG A 448 -14.69 6.71 2.55
C ARG A 448 -13.31 6.95 1.96
N ALA A 449 -12.41 5.99 2.06
CA ALA A 449 -11.09 6.08 1.45
C ALA A 449 -11.18 6.32 -0.06
N ASP A 450 -12.03 5.56 -0.79
CA ASP A 450 -12.29 5.79 -2.21
C ASP A 450 -12.80 7.22 -2.50
N LEU A 451 -13.69 7.75 -1.64
CA LEU A 451 -14.22 9.11 -1.80
C LEU A 451 -13.18 10.19 -1.47
N ASP A 452 -12.29 9.96 -0.51
CA ASP A 452 -11.18 10.84 -0.18
C ASP A 452 -10.14 10.85 -1.32
N LEU A 453 -9.85 9.70 -1.94
CA LEU A 453 -9.06 9.64 -3.18
C LEU A 453 -9.73 10.43 -4.30
N LEU A 454 -11.03 10.21 -4.53
CA LEU A 454 -11.76 10.96 -5.56
C LEU A 454 -11.75 12.47 -5.27
N GLY A 455 -11.85 12.87 -4.00
CA GLY A 455 -11.66 14.26 -3.58
C GLY A 455 -10.29 14.80 -3.96
N SER A 456 -9.24 13.98 -3.83
CA SER A 456 -7.85 14.34 -4.11
C SER A 456 -7.51 14.33 -5.60
N SER A 457 -8.31 13.63 -6.40
CA SER A 457 -8.20 13.59 -7.85
C SER A 457 -8.81 14.83 -8.53
N PRO A 458 -8.15 15.49 -9.49
CA PRO A 458 -8.77 16.50 -10.34
C PRO A 458 -10.05 16.02 -11.06
N ALA A 459 -10.06 14.81 -11.61
CA ALA A 459 -11.22 14.22 -12.27
C ALA A 459 -12.33 13.86 -11.27
N GLY A 460 -11.96 13.23 -10.14
CA GLY A 460 -12.90 12.87 -9.08
C GLY A 460 -13.52 14.11 -8.42
N SER A 461 -12.72 15.11 -8.05
CA SER A 461 -13.16 16.34 -7.41
C SER A 461 -14.08 17.16 -8.31
N ALA A 462 -13.82 17.20 -9.61
CA ALA A 462 -14.70 17.86 -10.58
C ALA A 462 -16.08 17.18 -10.64
N LEU A 463 -16.12 15.84 -10.60
CA LEU A 463 -17.36 15.07 -10.55
C LEU A 463 -18.12 15.33 -9.24
N LEU A 464 -17.44 15.18 -8.09
CA LEU A 464 -18.02 15.38 -6.76
C LEU A 464 -18.56 16.82 -6.57
N ALA A 465 -17.80 17.83 -6.99
CA ALA A 465 -18.22 19.22 -6.95
C ALA A 465 -19.47 19.49 -7.81
N ASN A 466 -19.61 18.82 -8.97
CA ASN A 466 -20.82 18.94 -9.77
C ASN A 466 -22.03 18.35 -9.05
N LEU A 467 -21.88 17.15 -8.45
CA LEU A 467 -22.97 16.51 -7.72
C LEU A 467 -23.44 17.36 -6.53
N GLU A 468 -22.49 17.94 -5.80
CA GLU A 468 -22.76 18.86 -4.69
C GLU A 468 -23.49 20.12 -5.17
N GLN A 469 -22.99 20.78 -6.22
CA GLN A 469 -23.65 21.96 -6.79
C GLN A 469 -25.09 21.64 -7.23
N ARG A 470 -25.31 20.49 -7.88
CA ARG A 470 -26.65 20.07 -8.33
C ARG A 470 -27.59 19.82 -7.17
N TYR A 471 -27.07 19.27 -6.07
CA TYR A 471 -27.82 19.17 -4.82
C TYR A 471 -28.22 20.55 -4.29
N GLU A 472 -27.28 21.50 -4.18
CA GLU A 472 -27.59 22.85 -3.67
C GLU A 472 -28.63 23.58 -4.53
N GLU A 473 -28.56 23.42 -5.85
CA GLU A 473 -29.46 24.09 -6.79
C GLU A 473 -30.88 23.51 -6.80
N SER A 474 -31.03 22.20 -6.64
CA SER A 474 -32.28 21.49 -6.96
C SER A 474 -32.71 20.42 -5.95
N GLY A 475 -31.96 20.23 -4.87
CA GLY A 475 -32.01 19.05 -4.01
C GLY A 475 -31.46 17.82 -4.73
N PHE A 476 -31.51 16.64 -4.10
CA PHE A 476 -31.05 15.43 -4.75
C PHE A 476 -31.95 15.05 -5.95
N LEU A 477 -31.46 15.35 -7.17
CA LEU A 477 -32.06 15.01 -8.47
C LEU A 477 -33.52 15.48 -8.66
N GLY A 478 -33.94 16.55 -7.97
CA GLY A 478 -35.32 17.04 -8.02
C GLY A 478 -36.37 16.08 -7.43
N MET A 479 -35.95 15.06 -6.66
CA MET A 479 -36.83 13.99 -6.14
C MET A 479 -37.26 14.15 -4.67
N GLY A 480 -36.77 15.16 -3.96
CA GLY A 480 -37.15 15.42 -2.56
C GLY A 480 -36.53 14.44 -1.54
N LYS A 481 -35.35 13.88 -1.84
CA LYS A 481 -34.52 13.09 -0.91
C LYS A 481 -33.36 13.93 -0.36
N SER A 482 -32.78 13.49 0.77
CA SER A 482 -31.77 14.25 1.52
C SER A 482 -30.32 13.95 1.13
N SER A 483 -30.03 12.82 0.46
CA SER A 483 -28.67 12.39 0.08
C SER A 483 -28.66 11.35 -1.05
N LEU A 484 -27.52 11.20 -1.72
CA LEU A 484 -27.14 10.03 -2.51
C LEU A 484 -26.79 8.89 -1.54
N VAL A 485 -27.24 7.67 -1.79
CA VAL A 485 -26.87 6.50 -0.99
C VAL A 485 -25.88 5.62 -1.76
N ILE A 486 -24.70 5.39 -1.20
CA ILE A 486 -23.82 4.29 -1.63
C ILE A 486 -24.08 3.12 -0.68
N ARG A 487 -24.52 1.98 -1.22
CA ARG A 487 -24.93 0.82 -0.43
C ARG A 487 -24.11 -0.40 -0.79
N GLU A 488 -23.68 -1.14 0.23
CA GLU A 488 -22.99 -2.41 0.06
C GLU A 488 -23.84 -3.39 -0.77
N TRP A 489 -23.21 -4.02 -1.75
CA TRP A 489 -23.83 -5.02 -2.58
C TRP A 489 -23.30 -6.41 -2.23
N GLU A 490 -24.17 -7.25 -1.65
CA GLU A 490 -23.85 -8.66 -1.44
C GLU A 490 -24.25 -9.48 -2.68
N PRO A 491 -23.32 -10.24 -3.30
CA PRO A 491 -23.66 -11.13 -4.40
C PRO A 491 -24.60 -12.26 -3.93
N PRO A 492 -25.48 -12.77 -4.82
CA PRO A 492 -26.35 -13.90 -4.49
C PRO A 492 -25.57 -15.14 -4.04
N SER A 493 -26.10 -15.85 -3.03
CA SER A 493 -25.45 -17.03 -2.41
C SER A 493 -25.14 -18.19 -3.36
N ASP A 494 -25.77 -18.23 -4.54
CA ASP A 494 -25.58 -19.24 -5.59
C ASP A 494 -24.49 -18.86 -6.61
N GLN A 495 -23.98 -17.64 -6.58
CA GLN A 495 -22.86 -17.13 -7.38
C GLN A 495 -21.84 -16.39 -6.47
N PRO A 496 -21.32 -17.03 -5.41
CA PRO A 496 -20.43 -16.36 -4.45
C PRO A 496 -19.06 -16.04 -5.03
N PHE A 497 -18.80 -16.28 -6.31
CA PHE A 497 -17.51 -16.03 -6.99
C PHE A 497 -17.67 -15.26 -8.32
N GLY A 498 -18.88 -14.78 -8.65
CA GLY A 498 -19.10 -13.93 -9.83
C GLY A 498 -18.72 -12.46 -9.58
N GLN A 499 -17.67 -12.27 -8.78
CA GLN A 499 -17.35 -11.04 -8.05
C GLN A 499 -16.34 -10.20 -8.83
N ASN A 500 -16.85 -9.28 -9.63
CA ASN A 500 -16.07 -8.13 -10.06
C ASN A 500 -16.63 -6.92 -9.37
N SER A 501 -15.85 -5.85 -9.31
CA SER A 501 -16.39 -4.58 -8.86
C SER A 501 -17.58 -4.22 -9.75
N THR A 502 -18.75 -4.28 -9.14
CA THR A 502 -20.01 -4.01 -9.79
C THR A 502 -20.60 -2.89 -8.99
N ALA A 503 -20.88 -1.78 -9.67
CA ALA A 503 -21.97 -0.97 -9.22
C ALA A 503 -23.15 -1.01 -10.17
N SER A 504 -24.34 -0.95 -9.59
CA SER A 504 -25.57 -0.95 -10.38
C SER A 504 -26.56 0.01 -9.78
N ASN A 505 -26.83 1.06 -10.54
CA ASN A 505 -27.98 1.91 -10.34
C ASN A 505 -29.24 1.23 -10.94
N GLY A 506 -29.58 0.01 -10.48
CA GLY A 506 -30.72 -0.77 -10.98
C GLY A 506 -32.09 -0.07 -10.84
N GLY A 507 -32.11 1.10 -10.22
CA GLY A 507 -33.25 1.98 -10.08
C GLY A 507 -33.47 2.98 -11.23
N LEU A 508 -32.54 3.14 -12.18
CA LEU A 508 -32.71 4.07 -13.33
C LEU A 508 -33.96 3.76 -14.17
N PHE A 509 -34.29 2.47 -14.34
CA PHE A 509 -35.49 2.03 -15.04
C PHE A 509 -36.75 1.93 -14.15
N GLN A 510 -36.63 2.19 -12.84
CA GLN A 510 -37.72 2.02 -11.84
C GLN A 510 -37.94 3.22 -10.89
N GLY A 511 -37.17 4.30 -11.00
CA GLY A 511 -37.32 5.53 -10.20
C GLY A 511 -36.51 5.62 -8.89
N ASN A 512 -35.46 4.79 -8.72
CA ASN A 512 -34.55 4.86 -7.55
C ASN A 512 -33.13 5.25 -8.01
N VAL A 513 -32.97 6.49 -8.48
CA VAL A 513 -31.70 6.99 -9.03
C VAL A 513 -30.74 7.54 -7.96
N ASP A 514 -31.10 7.35 -6.68
CA ASP A 514 -30.40 7.79 -5.48
C ASP A 514 -29.61 6.69 -4.78
N THR A 515 -29.40 5.55 -5.43
CA THR A 515 -28.64 4.45 -4.82
C THR A 515 -27.62 3.86 -5.79
N VAL A 516 -26.34 3.98 -5.44
CA VAL A 516 -25.25 3.22 -6.03
C VAL A 516 -25.04 1.99 -5.17
N ARG A 517 -25.20 0.79 -5.74
CA ARG A 517 -24.88 -0.45 -5.04
C ARG A 517 -23.46 -0.84 -5.38
N TYR A 518 -22.52 -0.90 -4.44
CA TYR A 518 -21.09 -1.01 -4.73
C TYR A 518 -20.47 -2.23 -4.03
N LEU A 519 -19.54 -2.89 -4.71
CA LEU A 519 -18.71 -3.97 -4.18
C LEU A 519 -17.25 -3.69 -4.56
N PRO A 520 -16.43 -3.20 -3.61
CA PRO A 520 -14.98 -3.14 -3.78
C PRO A 520 -14.42 -4.53 -3.50
N SER A 521 -13.96 -5.21 -4.55
CA SER A 521 -13.24 -6.49 -4.50
C SER A 521 -12.20 -6.49 -5.61
N ILE A 522 -11.42 -7.58 -5.75
CA ILE A 522 -10.60 -7.83 -6.95
C ILE A 522 -11.46 -7.55 -8.18
N ASP A 523 -11.02 -6.61 -9.00
CA ASP A 523 -11.68 -6.28 -10.23
C ASP A 523 -11.07 -7.10 -11.38
N ASP A 524 -11.90 -7.89 -12.08
CA ASP A 524 -11.48 -8.51 -13.33
C ASP A 524 -11.44 -7.49 -14.50
N PHE A 525 -11.97 -6.27 -14.30
CA PHE A 525 -12.12 -5.27 -15.35
C PHE A 525 -10.79 -4.58 -15.66
N ARG A 526 -9.98 -5.27 -16.46
CA ARG A 526 -8.89 -4.68 -17.28
C ARG A 526 -7.79 -3.96 -16.48
N GLY A 527 -7.62 -4.29 -15.20
CA GLY A 527 -6.52 -3.82 -14.36
C GLY A 527 -6.71 -2.40 -13.82
N ALA A 528 -7.90 -2.10 -13.31
CA ALA A 528 -8.25 -0.83 -12.67
C ALA A 528 -8.53 -1.03 -11.17
N PRO A 529 -8.20 -0.05 -10.32
CA PRO A 529 -8.59 -0.13 -8.92
C PRO A 529 -10.10 0.09 -8.73
N PRO A 530 -10.70 -0.43 -7.64
CA PRO A 530 -12.13 -0.33 -7.37
C PRO A 530 -12.72 1.09 -7.42
N VAL A 531 -11.94 2.11 -7.08
CA VAL A 531 -12.35 3.53 -7.13
C VAL A 531 -12.74 3.99 -8.55
N VAL A 532 -12.16 3.39 -9.60
CA VAL A 532 -12.54 3.69 -11.00
C VAL A 532 -13.94 3.19 -11.32
N VAL A 533 -14.36 2.08 -10.73
CA VAL A 533 -15.72 1.57 -10.86
C VAL A 533 -16.70 2.45 -10.10
N LEU A 534 -16.32 2.97 -8.93
CA LEU A 534 -17.12 3.96 -8.22
C LEU A 534 -17.30 5.23 -9.06
N GLN A 535 -16.23 5.75 -9.66
CA GLN A 535 -16.27 6.91 -10.56
C GLN A 535 -17.22 6.70 -11.75
N HIS A 536 -17.19 5.52 -12.39
CA HIS A 536 -18.11 5.19 -13.49
C HIS A 536 -19.58 5.33 -13.06
N GLU A 537 -19.89 4.90 -11.85
CA GLU A 537 -21.26 4.84 -11.36
C GLU A 537 -21.73 6.21 -10.85
N LEU A 538 -20.82 7.00 -10.30
CA LEU A 538 -21.06 8.42 -10.04
C LEU A 538 -21.20 9.23 -11.35
N ALA A 539 -20.55 8.83 -12.45
CA ALA A 539 -20.73 9.44 -13.76
C ALA A 539 -22.14 9.20 -14.31
N HIS A 540 -22.75 8.04 -14.05
CA HIS A 540 -24.19 7.84 -14.30
C HIS A 540 -25.05 8.80 -13.47
N VAL A 541 -24.72 9.01 -12.18
CA VAL A 541 -25.45 9.96 -11.33
C VAL A 541 -25.33 11.39 -11.85
N TYR A 542 -24.14 11.77 -12.35
CA TYR A 542 -23.90 13.05 -13.03
C TYR A 542 -24.85 13.22 -14.21
N ASP A 543 -24.97 12.22 -15.07
CA ASP A 543 -25.84 12.30 -16.25
C ASP A 543 -27.31 12.53 -15.87
N TYR A 544 -27.77 11.88 -14.81
CA TYR A 544 -29.12 12.12 -14.28
C TYR A 544 -29.28 13.51 -13.67
N ALA A 545 -28.29 13.99 -12.91
CA ALA A 545 -28.31 15.30 -12.27
C ALA A 545 -28.34 16.44 -13.29
N ASN A 546 -27.71 16.23 -14.45
CA ASN A 546 -27.61 17.20 -15.53
C ASN A 546 -28.69 17.02 -16.61
N GLY A 547 -29.46 15.92 -16.57
CA GLY A 547 -30.52 15.62 -17.53
C GLY A 547 -30.00 15.19 -18.90
N THR A 548 -28.80 14.62 -18.95
CA THR A 548 -28.07 14.17 -20.16
C THR A 548 -28.13 12.67 -20.37
N PHE A 549 -28.66 11.90 -19.41
CA PHE A 549 -28.72 10.44 -19.50
C PHE A 549 -29.52 9.93 -20.71
N VAL A 550 -28.90 9.02 -21.49
CA VAL A 550 -29.54 8.35 -22.63
C VAL A 550 -29.59 6.83 -22.42
N GLY A 551 -30.78 6.31 -22.09
CA GLY A 551 -30.98 4.87 -21.88
C GLY A 551 -31.18 4.03 -23.15
N ASP A 552 -31.11 4.63 -24.34
CA ASP A 552 -31.33 3.93 -25.60
C ASP A 552 -30.12 3.02 -25.95
N PRO A 553 -30.35 1.91 -26.68
CA PRO A 553 -29.27 1.08 -27.21
C PRO A 553 -28.35 1.86 -28.14
N TYR A 554 -27.04 1.64 -28.02
CA TYR A 554 -26.05 2.21 -28.92
C TYR A 554 -26.15 1.57 -30.31
N THR A 555 -26.29 2.42 -31.34
CA THR A 555 -26.42 2.00 -32.76
C THR A 555 -25.29 2.49 -33.66
N GLY A 556 -24.22 3.02 -33.06
CA GLY A 556 -23.09 3.61 -33.79
C GLY A 556 -22.19 2.56 -34.45
N SER A 557 -21.05 3.03 -34.95
CA SER A 557 -20.17 2.28 -35.85
C SER A 557 -19.18 1.35 -35.13
N ASP A 558 -19.02 1.49 -33.81
CA ASP A 558 -18.11 0.67 -33.02
C ASP A 558 -18.59 -0.78 -32.89
N THR A 559 -18.04 -1.64 -33.75
CA THR A 559 -18.42 -3.05 -33.83
C THR A 559 -18.13 -3.87 -32.57
N ARG A 560 -17.28 -3.40 -31.65
CA ARG A 560 -17.01 -4.12 -30.39
C ARG A 560 -18.20 -4.06 -29.43
N ASP A 561 -18.96 -2.98 -29.49
CA ASP A 561 -20.15 -2.74 -28.67
C ASP A 561 -21.46 -3.14 -29.37
N THR A 562 -21.38 -3.66 -30.61
CA THR A 562 -22.56 -4.17 -31.35
C THR A 562 -23.12 -5.50 -30.79
N PRO A 563 -24.40 -5.82 -30.99
CA PRO A 563 -25.10 -6.93 -30.34
C PRO A 563 -24.48 -8.32 -30.59
N ARG A 564 -24.32 -9.14 -29.54
CA ARG A 564 -24.02 -10.58 -29.62
C ARG A 564 -25.26 -11.40 -29.26
N PRO A 565 -25.49 -12.57 -29.88
CA PRO A 565 -26.63 -13.42 -29.53
C PRO A 565 -26.62 -13.81 -28.04
N GLY A 566 -27.64 -13.42 -27.29
CA GLY A 566 -27.81 -13.78 -25.88
C GLY A 566 -27.43 -12.71 -24.85
N TYR A 567 -26.91 -11.55 -25.26
CA TYR A 567 -26.57 -10.43 -24.38
C TYR A 567 -27.36 -9.16 -24.73
N PRO A 568 -27.77 -8.34 -23.75
CA PRO A 568 -28.43 -7.06 -24.00
C PRO A 568 -27.51 -6.09 -24.74
N ASP A 569 -28.10 -5.17 -25.50
CA ASP A 569 -27.37 -4.12 -26.21
C ASP A 569 -26.70 -3.16 -25.20
N VAL A 570 -25.50 -2.66 -25.54
CA VAL A 570 -24.84 -1.61 -24.73
C VAL A 570 -25.69 -0.35 -24.80
N SER A 571 -25.99 0.27 -23.66
CA SER A 571 -26.73 1.54 -23.65
C SER A 571 -25.80 2.72 -23.97
N VAL A 572 -26.35 3.80 -24.54
CA VAL A 572 -25.57 5.03 -24.77
C VAL A 572 -25.06 5.61 -23.45
N GLY A 573 -25.85 5.55 -22.37
CA GLY A 573 -25.45 5.97 -21.02
C GLY A 573 -24.22 5.24 -20.49
N GLU A 574 -24.08 3.94 -20.75
CA GLU A 574 -22.86 3.22 -20.37
C GLU A 574 -21.62 3.73 -21.12
N ARG A 575 -21.77 4.13 -22.39
CA ARG A 575 -20.68 4.75 -23.16
C ARG A 575 -20.38 6.17 -22.67
N GLN A 576 -21.40 6.96 -22.32
CA GLN A 576 -21.26 8.30 -21.76
C GLN A 576 -20.45 8.25 -20.45
N ALA A 577 -20.91 7.45 -19.48
CA ALA A 577 -20.24 7.26 -18.18
C ALA A 577 -18.79 6.77 -18.32
N SER A 578 -18.53 5.88 -19.27
CA SER A 578 -17.16 5.43 -19.54
C SER A 578 -16.28 6.47 -20.25
N GLY A 579 -16.83 7.56 -20.79
CA GLY A 579 -16.09 8.54 -21.59
C GLY A 579 -15.76 8.05 -23.01
N LEU A 580 -16.63 7.23 -23.58
CA LEU A 580 -16.54 6.75 -24.96
C LEU A 580 -17.30 7.69 -25.91
N PRO A 581 -16.85 7.80 -27.18
CA PRO A 581 -17.62 8.52 -28.19
C PRO A 581 -19.03 7.94 -28.37
N ILE A 582 -20.04 8.81 -28.50
CA ILE A 582 -21.44 8.43 -28.72
C ILE A 582 -21.97 8.91 -30.07
N ASP A 583 -23.02 8.25 -30.56
CA ASP A 583 -23.77 8.66 -31.74
C ASP A 583 -24.81 9.73 -31.33
N HIS A 584 -24.42 10.99 -31.44
CA HIS A 584 -25.23 12.14 -31.00
C HIS A 584 -26.39 12.50 -31.95
N ASP A 585 -26.40 11.96 -33.18
CA ASP A 585 -27.41 12.32 -34.19
C ASP A 585 -28.19 11.10 -34.76
N GLY A 586 -27.93 9.91 -34.22
CA GLY A 586 -28.58 8.66 -34.62
C GLY A 586 -28.24 8.25 -36.05
N ASN A 587 -27.15 8.78 -36.59
CA ASN A 587 -26.68 8.52 -37.94
C ASN A 587 -25.32 7.81 -37.87
N PRO A 588 -25.26 6.51 -38.18
CA PRO A 588 -24.03 5.72 -38.11
C PRO A 588 -22.89 6.18 -39.05
N ALA A 589 -23.13 7.19 -39.89
CA ALA A 589 -22.16 7.75 -40.83
C ALA A 589 -21.50 9.06 -40.36
N THR A 590 -21.95 9.63 -39.25
CA THR A 590 -21.37 10.84 -38.64
C THR A 590 -20.28 10.44 -37.62
N PRO A 591 -19.16 11.18 -37.51
CA PRO A 591 -18.14 10.86 -36.52
C PRO A 591 -18.71 10.94 -35.11
N GLU A 592 -18.53 9.86 -34.35
CA GLU A 592 -18.84 9.80 -32.93
C GLU A 592 -17.91 10.78 -32.18
N ILE A 593 -18.46 11.48 -31.18
CA ILE A 593 -17.72 12.40 -30.31
C ILE A 593 -18.02 12.06 -28.86
N ILE A 594 -17.12 12.42 -27.95
CA ILE A 594 -17.45 12.47 -26.51
C ILE A 594 -18.58 13.48 -26.34
N ASP A 595 -19.56 13.14 -25.51
CA ASP A 595 -20.73 13.99 -25.29
C ASP A 595 -20.29 15.38 -24.79
N PRO A 596 -20.61 16.47 -25.50
CA PRO A 596 -20.29 17.82 -25.05
C PRO A 596 -20.89 18.19 -23.70
N ASP A 597 -22.01 17.56 -23.31
CA ASP A 597 -22.70 17.82 -22.04
C ASP A 597 -22.23 16.87 -20.92
N HIS A 598 -21.37 15.89 -21.22
CA HIS A 598 -20.67 15.02 -20.27
C HIS A 598 -19.16 14.97 -20.61
N PRO A 599 -18.37 15.96 -20.15
CA PRO A 599 -16.97 16.08 -20.53
C PRO A 599 -16.13 14.93 -19.98
N ILE A 600 -15.07 14.56 -20.71
CA ILE A 600 -14.21 13.41 -20.39
C ILE A 600 -13.67 13.45 -18.95
N ASP A 601 -13.39 14.65 -18.43
CA ASP A 601 -12.81 14.87 -17.10
C ASP A 601 -13.70 14.34 -15.95
N VAL A 602 -14.99 14.11 -16.16
CA VAL A 602 -15.92 13.57 -15.15
C VAL A 602 -16.48 12.19 -15.55
N THR A 603 -15.67 11.41 -16.28
CA THR A 603 -15.98 10.04 -16.75
C THR A 603 -14.97 9.02 -16.20
N GLU A 604 -15.25 7.72 -16.39
CA GLU A 604 -14.29 6.63 -16.12
C GLU A 604 -12.96 6.89 -16.82
N ASN A 605 -12.98 7.18 -18.13
CA ASN A 605 -11.76 7.40 -18.91
C ASN A 605 -10.97 8.64 -18.50
N GLY A 606 -11.64 9.67 -17.99
CA GLY A 606 -10.97 10.84 -17.42
C GLY A 606 -10.11 10.47 -16.22
N LEU A 607 -10.70 9.74 -15.26
CA LEU A 607 -9.97 9.26 -14.09
C LEU A 607 -8.87 8.26 -14.47
N ARG A 608 -9.14 7.36 -15.43
CA ARG A 608 -8.11 6.44 -15.94
C ARG A 608 -6.91 7.15 -16.55
N GLU A 609 -7.15 8.14 -17.40
CA GLU A 609 -6.07 8.91 -18.02
C GLU A 609 -5.25 9.65 -16.96
N GLU A 610 -5.93 10.25 -15.98
CA GLU A 610 -5.28 10.88 -14.84
C GLU A 610 -4.41 9.89 -14.05
N MET A 611 -4.95 8.70 -13.76
CA MET A 611 -4.27 7.59 -13.07
C MET A 611 -3.24 6.85 -13.94
N GLY A 612 -3.06 7.21 -15.22
CA GLY A 612 -2.13 6.52 -16.13
C GLY A 612 -2.54 5.11 -16.51
N LEU A 613 -3.79 4.77 -16.23
CA LEU A 613 -4.38 3.50 -16.57
C LEU A 613 -4.74 3.48 -18.06
N PRO A 614 -4.72 2.29 -18.70
CA PRO A 614 -5.25 2.16 -20.05
C PRO A 614 -6.70 2.63 -20.11
N THR A 615 -7.00 3.53 -21.05
CA THR A 615 -8.38 3.97 -21.28
C THR A 615 -9.24 2.80 -21.77
N ARG A 616 -10.49 2.77 -21.34
CA ARG A 616 -11.51 1.89 -21.89
C ARG A 616 -11.76 2.26 -23.34
N GLU A 617 -11.52 1.30 -24.24
CA GLU A 617 -11.74 1.48 -25.69
C GLU A 617 -13.11 0.97 -26.18
N SER A 618 -13.80 0.16 -25.37
CA SER A 618 -15.13 -0.39 -25.62
C SER A 618 -15.82 -0.74 -24.31
N TYR A 619 -17.14 -0.68 -24.26
CA TYR A 619 -17.89 -1.05 -23.06
C TYR A 619 -17.95 -2.56 -22.86
N ARG A 620 -18.10 -3.34 -23.93
CA ARG A 620 -18.05 -4.81 -23.86
C ARG A 620 -16.64 -5.35 -23.81
#